data_AF-A0A1F7PN64-F1
#
_entry.id   AF-A0A1F7PN64-F1
#
_cell.length_a   1.000
_cell.length_b   1.000
_cell.length_c   1.000
_cell.angle_alpha   90.00
_cell.angle_beta   90.00
_cell.angle_gamma   90.00
#
_symmetry.space_group_name_H-M   'P 1'
#
loop_
_entity.id
_entity.type
_entity.pdbx_description
1 polymer ?
#
loop_
_entity_poly.entity_id
_entity_poly.type
_entity_poly.pdbx_seq_one_letter_code
_entity_poly.pdbx_strand_id
1 'polypeptide(L)'
;IADGIGLAIETPVGTIVHTGDFKLDPSPIDGETPDYTKFTELGERGVLCLCSDSTNVDRPGHTRSEREVGRALAERFEKAPGRIILATFASHIHRIQQVLDLAVRFRRKVALLGMSMVGNVRIAAELGYLKVPDGVLLPLEELAELPPSQQVILSTGSQGEEHSALALMAAEEHKSIQIEPGDLVILSARIIPGNERVIGRVINAFFRLGAEVLWEDVAFVHVSGHASQEDLKLMLSLTRPRYFIPVHGEYRHLLMHARLAESVGIPRARIFVIEDGLGVELTKTAGRVLGRFPTGRIFVDGKGIGDVGSVVLRDRQLLAQDGMVVVALTVDKNTGDLLAGPEIASRGFVYVKESEELLEEVKAAIREALARRESATPVDRELLGSLVKGAVRRFINQRFQRKPVVLPVIMEV
;
A
#
# COMPACT_ATOMS: atom_id res chain seq x y z
N ILE A 1 0.02 -3.22 -16.49
CA ILE A 1 1.43 -3.31 -16.92
C ILE A 1 1.44 -3.93 -18.32
N ALA A 2 2.48 -3.67 -19.14
CA ALA A 2 2.68 -4.39 -20.40
C ALA A 2 3.25 -5.80 -20.11
N ASP A 3 3.18 -6.71 -21.08
CA ASP A 3 3.75 -8.07 -21.02
C ASP A 3 3.28 -8.94 -19.84
N GLY A 4 2.00 -8.85 -19.50
CA GLY A 4 1.39 -9.79 -18.56
C GLY A 4 1.27 -11.18 -19.18
N ILE A 5 1.84 -12.21 -18.54
CA ILE A 5 1.77 -13.60 -19.01
C ILE A 5 1.14 -14.54 -17.98
N GLY A 6 0.36 -15.49 -18.48
CA GLY A 6 -0.02 -16.69 -17.74
C GLY A 6 0.99 -17.82 -17.97
N LEU A 7 1.03 -18.80 -17.07
CA LEU A 7 1.93 -19.95 -17.16
C LEU A 7 1.14 -21.26 -17.24
N ALA A 8 1.50 -22.11 -18.21
CA ALA A 8 1.09 -23.51 -18.24
C ALA A 8 2.29 -24.39 -17.85
N ILE A 9 2.25 -24.95 -16.65
CA ILE A 9 3.33 -25.75 -16.06
C ILE A 9 2.97 -27.22 -16.27
N GLU A 10 3.67 -27.86 -17.20
CA GLU A 10 3.47 -29.28 -17.51
C GLU A 10 4.23 -30.16 -16.50
N THR A 11 3.53 -31.13 -15.92
CA THR A 11 4.10 -32.10 -14.98
C THR A 11 3.70 -33.53 -15.37
N PRO A 12 4.39 -34.57 -14.88
CA PRO A 12 4.01 -35.97 -15.17
C PRO A 12 2.59 -36.36 -14.74
N VAL A 13 1.98 -35.61 -13.82
CA VAL A 13 0.61 -35.86 -13.32
C VAL A 13 -0.46 -35.01 -14.01
N GLY A 14 -0.07 -33.96 -14.73
CA GLY A 14 -0.96 -33.08 -15.48
C GLY A 14 -0.49 -31.62 -15.51
N THR A 15 -1.22 -30.78 -16.24
CA THR A 15 -0.85 -29.37 -16.44
C THR A 15 -1.48 -28.48 -15.35
N ILE A 16 -0.65 -27.64 -14.73
CA ILE A 16 -1.10 -26.57 -13.83
C ILE A 16 -1.12 -25.26 -14.63
N VAL A 17 -2.25 -24.57 -14.65
CA VAL A 17 -2.35 -23.24 -15.25
C VAL A 17 -2.35 -22.20 -14.13
N HIS A 18 -1.46 -21.23 -14.22
CA HIS A 18 -1.44 -20.06 -13.35
C HIS A 18 -1.78 -18.84 -14.20
N THR A 19 -2.86 -18.12 -13.89
CA THR A 19 -3.32 -16.99 -14.73
C THR A 19 -2.35 -15.82 -14.72
N GLY A 20 -1.56 -15.68 -13.66
CA GLY A 20 -0.96 -14.40 -13.32
C GLY A 20 -2.06 -13.41 -12.91
N ASP A 21 -1.73 -12.12 -12.85
CA ASP A 21 -2.71 -11.06 -12.69
C ASP A 21 -3.28 -10.71 -14.07
N PHE A 22 -4.60 -10.75 -14.22
CA PHE A 22 -5.20 -10.63 -15.55
C PHE A 22 -6.54 -9.91 -15.54
N LYS A 23 -6.89 -9.32 -16.69
CA LYS A 23 -8.25 -9.03 -17.10
C LYS A 23 -8.46 -9.48 -18.54
N LEU A 24 -9.71 -9.69 -18.93
CA LEU A 24 -10.07 -10.09 -20.29
C LEU A 24 -10.52 -8.88 -21.11
N ASP A 25 -9.58 -7.96 -21.40
CA ASP A 25 -9.87 -6.75 -22.18
C ASP A 25 -10.00 -7.12 -23.68
N PRO A 26 -11.19 -6.94 -24.31
CA PRO A 26 -11.38 -7.27 -25.72
C PRO A 26 -10.80 -6.22 -26.67
N SER A 27 -10.41 -5.04 -26.18
CA SER A 27 -9.88 -3.95 -27.00
C SER A 27 -8.72 -3.22 -26.32
N PRO A 28 -7.62 -3.93 -25.99
CA PRO A 28 -6.49 -3.36 -25.29
C PRO A 28 -5.79 -2.28 -26.14
N ILE A 29 -4.88 -1.55 -25.49
CA ILE A 29 -4.25 -0.35 -26.07
C ILE A 29 -3.13 -0.70 -27.06
N ASP A 30 -2.33 -1.71 -26.73
CA ASP A 30 -1.31 -2.32 -27.60
C ASP A 30 -1.92 -3.14 -28.76
N GLY A 31 -3.18 -3.54 -28.64
CA GLY A 31 -3.85 -4.42 -29.59
C GLY A 31 -3.60 -5.91 -29.34
N GLU A 32 -2.84 -6.24 -28.29
CA GLU A 32 -2.55 -7.63 -27.91
C GLU A 32 -3.66 -8.17 -27.01
N THR A 33 -4.66 -8.79 -27.63
CA THR A 33 -5.78 -9.38 -26.91
C THR A 33 -5.36 -10.60 -26.10
N PRO A 34 -6.02 -10.89 -24.96
CA PRO A 34 -5.82 -12.15 -24.24
C PRO A 34 -5.93 -13.36 -25.17
N ASP A 35 -5.05 -14.36 -24.99
CA ASP A 35 -5.03 -15.55 -25.83
C ASP A 35 -6.13 -16.56 -25.44
N TYR A 36 -7.38 -16.24 -25.77
CA TYR A 36 -8.55 -17.08 -25.51
C TYR A 36 -8.42 -18.47 -26.13
N THR A 37 -7.80 -18.55 -27.31
CA THR A 37 -7.56 -19.80 -28.04
C THR A 37 -6.66 -20.70 -27.20
N LYS A 38 -5.55 -20.18 -26.68
CA LYS A 38 -4.61 -20.98 -25.90
C LYS A 38 -5.22 -21.52 -24.60
N PHE A 39 -5.99 -20.71 -23.89
CA PHE A 39 -6.68 -21.18 -22.69
C PHE A 39 -7.72 -22.26 -23.02
N THR A 40 -8.41 -22.15 -24.16
CA THR A 40 -9.34 -23.17 -24.64
C THR A 40 -8.62 -24.47 -24.98
N GLU A 41 -7.54 -24.42 -25.75
CA GLU A 41 -6.70 -25.58 -26.09
C GLU A 41 -6.19 -26.30 -24.83
N LEU A 42 -5.74 -25.53 -23.83
CA LEU A 42 -5.29 -26.08 -22.54
C LEU A 42 -6.45 -26.80 -21.81
N GLY A 43 -7.64 -26.20 -21.81
CA GLY A 43 -8.84 -26.82 -21.25
C GLY A 43 -9.23 -28.12 -21.95
N GLU A 44 -9.12 -28.17 -23.27
CA GLU A 44 -9.38 -29.38 -24.08
C GLU A 44 -8.36 -30.49 -23.83
N ARG A 45 -7.09 -30.14 -23.63
CA ARG A 45 -6.02 -31.08 -23.23
C ARG A 45 -6.19 -31.60 -21.80
N GLY A 46 -7.00 -30.93 -20.98
CA GLY A 46 -7.28 -31.28 -19.60
C GLY A 46 -6.34 -30.59 -18.61
N VAL A 47 -6.79 -29.47 -18.02
CA VAL A 47 -6.07 -28.78 -16.95
C VAL A 47 -6.26 -29.52 -15.62
N LEU A 48 -5.15 -29.93 -14.99
CA LEU A 48 -5.18 -30.57 -13.68
C LEU A 48 -5.58 -29.57 -12.60
N CYS A 49 -4.96 -28.39 -12.59
CA CYS A 49 -5.22 -27.36 -11.59
C CYS A 49 -5.16 -25.98 -12.21
N LEU A 50 -6.13 -25.12 -11.89
CA LEU A 50 -6.06 -23.69 -12.18
C LEU A 50 -5.77 -22.92 -10.89
N CYS A 51 -4.72 -22.10 -10.93
CA CYS A 51 -4.43 -21.05 -9.96
C CYS A 51 -4.84 -19.70 -10.58
N SER A 52 -5.89 -19.07 -10.05
CA SER A 52 -6.45 -17.84 -10.64
C SER A 52 -6.44 -16.65 -9.69
N ASP A 53 -6.07 -15.48 -10.21
CA ASP A 53 -6.22 -14.17 -9.55
C ASP A 53 -7.66 -13.98 -9.02
N SER A 54 -7.78 -13.51 -7.78
CA SER A 54 -9.04 -13.36 -7.05
C SER A 54 -9.35 -11.91 -6.68
N THR A 55 -8.50 -10.96 -7.06
CA THR A 55 -8.50 -9.57 -6.57
C THR A 55 -9.86 -8.88 -6.66
N ASN A 56 -10.57 -9.05 -7.77
CA ASN A 56 -11.85 -8.39 -8.05
C ASN A 56 -13.04 -9.35 -8.07
N VAL A 57 -12.96 -10.49 -7.39
CA VAL A 57 -14.08 -11.45 -7.36
C VAL A 57 -15.34 -10.89 -6.68
N ASP A 58 -15.22 -9.80 -5.92
CA ASP A 58 -16.34 -9.07 -5.33
C ASP A 58 -16.98 -8.07 -6.31
N ARG A 59 -16.45 -7.92 -7.52
CA ARG A 59 -16.98 -7.05 -8.57
C ARG A 59 -17.85 -7.82 -9.56
N PRO A 60 -19.15 -7.52 -9.66
CA PRO A 60 -20.02 -8.17 -10.64
C PRO A 60 -19.71 -7.68 -12.07
N GLY A 61 -20.12 -8.46 -13.06
CA GLY A 61 -19.96 -8.09 -14.47
C GLY A 61 -18.54 -8.28 -15.00
N HIS A 62 -18.22 -7.52 -16.04
CA HIS A 62 -16.91 -7.51 -16.71
C HIS A 62 -16.09 -6.28 -16.31
N THR A 63 -14.78 -6.44 -16.22
CA THR A 63 -13.86 -5.31 -16.13
C THR A 63 -13.83 -4.57 -17.47
N ARG A 64 -14.13 -3.27 -17.45
CA ARG A 64 -14.19 -2.43 -18.67
C ARG A 64 -12.84 -2.31 -19.38
N SER A 65 -12.88 -1.91 -20.66
CA SER A 65 -11.66 -1.77 -21.45
C SER A 65 -10.88 -0.49 -21.09
N GLU A 66 -9.55 -0.54 -21.16
CA GLU A 66 -8.71 0.68 -21.08
C GLU A 66 -9.06 1.70 -22.17
N ARG A 67 -9.56 1.23 -23.32
CA ARG A 67 -9.95 2.10 -24.43
C ARG A 67 -11.09 3.05 -24.07
N GLU A 68 -12.00 2.59 -23.21
CA GLU A 68 -13.10 3.42 -22.71
C GLU A 68 -12.57 4.54 -21.81
N VAL A 69 -11.54 4.28 -21.00
CA VAL A 69 -10.89 5.31 -20.17
C VAL A 69 -10.23 6.35 -21.06
N GLY A 70 -9.55 5.94 -22.13
CA GLY A 70 -8.95 6.86 -23.10
C GLY A 70 -9.99 7.78 -23.76
N ARG A 71 -11.19 7.28 -24.06
CA ARG A 71 -12.30 8.11 -24.58
C ARG A 71 -12.77 9.13 -23.55
N ALA A 72 -12.96 8.70 -22.30
CA ALA A 72 -13.36 9.60 -21.23
C ALA A 72 -12.30 10.69 -20.97
N LEU A 73 -11.01 10.32 -21.00
CA LEU A 73 -9.90 11.28 -20.89
C LEU A 73 -9.87 12.26 -22.06
N ALA A 74 -10.15 11.81 -23.29
CA ALA A 74 -10.20 12.70 -24.45
C ALA A 74 -11.21 13.85 -24.26
N GLU A 75 -12.40 13.54 -23.74
CA GLU A 75 -13.43 14.56 -23.45
C GLU A 75 -12.94 15.57 -22.40
N ARG A 76 -12.11 15.14 -21.43
CA ARG A 76 -11.53 16.03 -20.43
C ARG A 76 -10.42 16.89 -21.00
N PHE A 77 -9.56 16.34 -21.85
CA PHE A 77 -8.50 17.07 -22.53
C PHE A 77 -9.04 18.19 -23.43
N GLU A 78 -10.16 17.92 -24.10
CA GLU A 78 -10.85 18.89 -24.97
C GLU A 78 -11.46 20.05 -24.17
N LYS A 79 -12.08 19.77 -23.01
CA LYS A 79 -12.81 20.75 -22.22
C LYS A 79 -11.95 21.54 -21.24
N ALA A 80 -10.76 21.04 -20.88
CA ALA A 80 -9.90 21.66 -19.87
C ALA A 80 -9.35 23.03 -20.34
N PRO A 81 -9.71 24.14 -19.69
CA PRO A 81 -9.26 25.47 -20.12
C PRO A 81 -7.80 25.76 -19.70
N GLY A 82 -7.33 25.14 -18.62
CA GLY A 82 -6.00 25.32 -18.03
C GLY A 82 -5.10 24.10 -18.17
N ARG A 83 -4.17 23.97 -17.22
CA ARG A 83 -3.22 22.83 -17.16
C ARG A 83 -3.97 21.56 -16.77
N ILE A 84 -3.48 20.42 -17.25
CA ILE A 84 -3.97 19.11 -16.82
C ILE A 84 -2.87 18.44 -16.01
N ILE A 85 -3.17 18.08 -14.76
CA ILE A 85 -2.28 17.34 -13.87
C ILE A 85 -2.86 15.95 -13.71
N LEU A 86 -2.27 14.95 -14.36
CA LEU A 86 -2.75 13.57 -14.32
C LEU A 86 -1.82 12.71 -13.47
N ALA A 87 -2.34 12.19 -12.36
CA ALA A 87 -1.64 11.25 -11.51
C ALA A 87 -2.07 9.81 -11.84
N THR A 88 -1.09 8.93 -12.05
CA THR A 88 -1.33 7.50 -12.29
C THR A 88 -0.18 6.64 -11.74
N PHE A 89 -0.34 5.32 -11.73
CA PHE A 89 0.77 4.41 -11.45
C PHE A 89 1.81 4.49 -12.56
N ALA A 90 3.08 4.68 -12.19
CA ALA A 90 4.19 4.74 -13.15
C ALA A 90 4.37 3.44 -13.97
N SER A 91 3.86 2.30 -13.47
CA SER A 91 3.89 1.01 -14.18
C SER A 91 2.73 0.81 -15.16
N HIS A 92 1.78 1.76 -15.24
CA HIS A 92 0.65 1.70 -16.17
C HIS A 92 1.02 2.30 -17.53
N ILE A 93 1.92 1.61 -18.25
CA ILE A 93 2.49 2.07 -19.53
C ILE A 93 1.39 2.37 -20.57
N HIS A 94 0.33 1.57 -20.64
CA HIS A 94 -0.78 1.82 -21.56
C HIS A 94 -1.54 3.11 -21.24
N ARG A 95 -1.75 3.44 -19.96
CA ARG A 95 -2.33 4.72 -19.57
C ARG A 95 -1.41 5.89 -19.96
N ILE A 96 -0.10 5.72 -19.77
CA ILE A 96 0.89 6.73 -20.15
C ILE A 96 0.82 6.97 -21.67
N GLN A 97 0.81 5.90 -22.49
CA GLN A 97 0.65 6.00 -23.95
C GLN A 97 -0.58 6.81 -24.32
N GLN A 98 -1.74 6.48 -23.72
CA GLN A 98 -2.97 7.23 -23.97
C GLN A 98 -2.83 8.72 -23.66
N VAL A 99 -2.16 9.07 -22.56
CA VAL A 99 -1.93 10.48 -22.19
C VAL A 99 -1.03 11.18 -23.21
N LEU A 100 0.03 10.54 -23.68
CA LEU A 100 0.91 11.10 -24.72
C LEU A 100 0.16 11.30 -26.03
N ASP A 101 -0.63 10.31 -26.46
CA ASP A 101 -1.42 10.38 -27.69
C ASP A 101 -2.46 11.52 -27.62
N LEU A 102 -3.12 11.67 -26.47
CA LEU A 102 -4.06 12.77 -26.23
C LEU A 102 -3.35 14.12 -26.19
N ALA A 103 -2.17 14.21 -25.57
CA ALA A 103 -1.39 15.44 -25.57
C ALA A 103 -1.06 15.88 -27.00
N VAL A 104 -0.58 14.96 -27.85
CA VAL A 104 -0.35 15.26 -29.28
C VAL A 104 -1.64 15.70 -29.98
N ARG A 105 -2.74 14.94 -29.82
CA ARG A 105 -4.03 15.24 -30.46
C ARG A 105 -4.55 16.64 -30.12
N PHE A 106 -4.44 17.04 -28.86
CA PHE A 106 -4.93 18.32 -28.36
C PHE A 106 -3.85 19.41 -28.30
N ARG A 107 -2.71 19.20 -28.98
CA ARG A 107 -1.59 20.16 -29.10
C ARG A 107 -1.05 20.62 -27.74
N ARG A 108 -1.00 19.71 -26.78
CA ARG A 108 -0.38 19.90 -25.48
C ARG A 108 1.00 19.22 -25.44
N LYS A 109 1.83 19.68 -24.52
CA LYS A 109 3.14 19.12 -24.19
C LYS A 109 3.09 18.51 -22.79
N VAL A 110 3.96 17.53 -22.54
CA VAL A 110 3.94 16.71 -21.33
C VAL A 110 5.24 16.88 -20.56
N ALA A 111 5.17 17.14 -19.26
CA ALA A 111 6.30 16.96 -18.34
C ALA A 111 6.03 15.77 -17.42
N LEU A 112 7.08 15.00 -17.12
CA LEU A 112 7.01 13.85 -16.22
C LEU A 112 7.46 14.26 -14.83
N LEU A 113 6.70 13.87 -13.81
CA LEU A 113 7.06 14.09 -12.40
C LEU A 113 7.20 12.78 -11.65
N GLY A 114 8.28 12.70 -10.87
CA GLY A 114 8.62 11.56 -10.04
C GLY A 114 9.63 10.63 -10.72
N MET A 115 10.62 10.18 -9.94
CA MET A 115 11.72 9.35 -10.42
C MET A 115 11.23 8.06 -11.08
N SER A 116 10.23 7.39 -10.48
CA SER A 116 9.66 6.16 -11.05
C SER A 116 8.93 6.40 -12.37
N MET A 117 8.26 7.55 -12.54
CA MET A 117 7.59 7.89 -13.79
C MET A 117 8.63 8.09 -14.90
N VAL A 118 9.65 8.91 -14.63
CA VAL A 118 10.75 9.17 -15.57
C VAL A 118 11.48 7.86 -15.93
N GLY A 119 11.82 7.05 -14.92
CA GLY A 119 12.50 5.77 -15.12
C GLY A 119 11.70 4.78 -15.96
N ASN A 120 10.41 4.60 -15.65
CA ASN A 120 9.56 3.65 -16.37
C ASN A 120 9.26 4.11 -17.81
N VAL A 121 9.02 5.41 -18.04
CA VAL A 121 8.84 5.94 -19.39
C VAL A 121 10.08 5.69 -20.23
N ARG A 122 11.27 5.97 -19.69
CA ARG A 122 12.54 5.74 -20.39
C ARG A 122 12.71 4.28 -20.77
N ILE A 123 12.57 3.37 -19.80
CA ILE A 123 12.75 1.92 -20.03
C ILE A 123 11.71 1.39 -21.02
N ALA A 124 10.44 1.79 -20.87
CA ALA A 124 9.37 1.36 -21.77
C ALA A 124 9.57 1.88 -23.21
N ALA A 125 10.09 3.10 -23.37
CA ALA A 125 10.43 3.64 -24.68
C ALA A 125 11.62 2.91 -25.33
N GLU A 126 12.68 2.64 -24.56
CA GLU A 126 13.85 1.89 -25.02
C GLU A 126 13.50 0.46 -25.46
N LEU A 127 12.58 -0.19 -24.74
CA LEU A 127 12.11 -1.56 -25.04
C LEU A 127 10.99 -1.62 -26.10
N GLY A 128 10.45 -0.47 -26.52
CA GLY A 128 9.40 -0.40 -27.54
C GLY A 128 7.96 -0.59 -27.04
N TYR A 129 7.74 -0.70 -25.73
CA TYR A 129 6.40 -0.76 -25.12
C TYR A 129 5.68 0.60 -25.07
N LEU A 130 6.44 1.69 -25.20
CA LEU A 130 5.91 3.05 -25.21
C LEU A 130 6.45 3.81 -26.42
N LYS A 131 5.54 4.34 -27.24
CA LYS A 131 5.89 5.26 -28.33
C LYS A 131 5.78 6.68 -27.79
N VAL A 132 6.90 7.39 -27.80
CA VAL A 132 6.98 8.79 -27.40
C VAL A 132 7.15 9.64 -28.66
N PRO A 133 6.09 10.32 -29.15
CA PRO A 133 6.21 11.22 -30.29
C PRO A 133 7.22 12.35 -30.06
N ASP A 134 7.95 12.71 -31.11
CA ASP A 134 9.00 13.73 -31.01
C ASP A 134 8.45 15.07 -30.52
N GLY A 135 9.17 15.66 -29.56
CA GLY A 135 8.84 16.94 -28.96
C GLY A 135 7.56 16.96 -28.15
N VAL A 136 6.91 15.83 -27.84
CA VAL A 136 5.76 15.81 -26.91
C VAL A 136 6.20 15.99 -25.46
N LEU A 137 7.33 15.38 -25.08
CA LEU A 137 7.91 15.49 -23.75
C LEU A 137 8.83 16.70 -23.69
N LEU A 138 8.68 17.51 -22.67
CA LEU A 138 9.55 18.65 -22.36
C LEU A 138 10.05 18.55 -20.91
N PRO A 139 11.23 19.10 -20.60
CA PRO A 139 11.59 19.46 -19.24
C PRO A 139 10.50 20.33 -18.60
N LEU A 140 10.37 20.24 -17.28
CA LEU A 140 9.31 20.95 -16.56
C LEU A 140 9.45 22.47 -16.70
N GLU A 141 10.69 22.96 -16.73
CA GLU A 141 11.04 24.37 -16.87
C GLU A 141 10.58 24.90 -18.24
N GLU A 142 10.82 24.16 -19.32
CA GLU A 142 10.36 24.51 -20.67
C GLU A 142 8.83 24.42 -20.80
N LEU A 143 8.21 23.43 -20.14
CA LEU A 143 6.76 23.30 -20.13
C LEU A 143 6.09 24.52 -19.48
N ALA A 144 6.69 25.05 -18.41
CA ALA A 144 6.16 26.19 -17.67
C ALA A 144 6.13 27.50 -18.49
N GLU A 145 6.93 27.60 -19.56
CA GLU A 145 6.92 28.75 -20.48
C GLU A 145 5.72 28.74 -21.44
N LEU A 146 5.05 27.60 -21.61
CA LEU A 146 3.89 27.48 -22.50
C LEU A 146 2.62 28.03 -21.86
N PRO A 147 1.60 28.41 -22.65
CA PRO A 147 0.27 28.72 -22.11
C PRO A 147 -0.30 27.54 -21.29
N PRO A 148 -1.01 27.78 -20.18
CA PRO A 148 -1.58 26.71 -19.33
C PRO A 148 -2.38 25.64 -20.09
N SER A 149 -3.16 26.05 -21.10
CA SER A 149 -3.96 25.17 -21.96
C SER A 149 -3.13 24.23 -22.85
N GLN A 150 -1.82 24.42 -22.93
CA GLN A 150 -0.88 23.54 -23.65
C GLN A 150 -0.07 22.64 -22.71
N GLN A 151 -0.30 22.71 -21.40
CA GLN A 151 0.48 21.96 -20.42
C GLN A 151 -0.25 20.71 -19.93
N VAL A 152 0.46 19.59 -19.91
CA VAL A 152 0.08 18.34 -19.23
C VAL A 152 1.21 17.92 -18.32
N ILE A 153 0.90 17.64 -17.07
CA ILE A 153 1.85 17.18 -16.07
C ILE A 153 1.45 15.76 -15.68
N LEU A 154 2.30 14.79 -16.02
CA LEU A 154 2.08 13.39 -15.73
C LEU A 154 2.88 12.99 -14.49
N SER A 155 2.18 12.67 -13.41
CA SER A 155 2.78 12.58 -12.07
C SER A 155 2.55 11.22 -11.40
N THR A 156 3.44 10.88 -10.46
CA THR A 156 3.20 9.85 -9.45
C THR A 156 2.35 10.42 -8.29
N GLY A 157 2.08 9.59 -7.27
CA GLY A 157 1.39 10.08 -6.06
C GLY A 157 -0.11 9.86 -6.05
N SER A 158 -0.63 9.01 -6.95
CA SER A 158 -2.07 8.76 -7.05
C SER A 158 -2.71 8.18 -5.79
N GLN A 159 -1.92 7.75 -4.79
CA GLN A 159 -2.39 7.27 -3.49
C GLN A 159 -2.19 8.29 -2.36
N GLY A 160 -1.68 9.48 -2.67
CA GLY A 160 -1.41 10.54 -1.69
C GLY A 160 -0.15 10.29 -0.85
N GLU A 161 0.80 9.49 -1.35
CA GLU A 161 2.04 9.20 -0.65
C GLU A 161 2.77 10.50 -0.26
N GLU A 162 3.20 10.62 0.99
CA GLU A 162 3.61 11.89 1.62
C GLU A 162 4.72 12.65 0.86
N HIS A 163 5.66 11.93 0.27
CA HIS A 163 6.76 12.51 -0.52
C HIS A 163 6.54 12.45 -2.04
N SER A 164 5.32 12.12 -2.48
CA SER A 164 4.99 12.13 -3.90
C SER A 164 4.81 13.56 -4.42
N ALA A 165 5.04 13.75 -5.72
CA ALA A 165 4.86 15.05 -6.35
C ALA A 165 3.43 15.60 -6.16
N LEU A 166 2.41 14.73 -6.21
CA LEU A 166 1.03 15.13 -5.98
C LEU A 166 0.78 15.66 -4.56
N ALA A 167 1.27 14.96 -3.53
CA ALA A 167 1.12 15.39 -2.15
C ALA A 167 1.85 16.71 -1.87
N LEU A 168 3.07 16.87 -2.41
CA LEU A 168 3.84 18.10 -2.30
C LEU A 168 3.14 19.29 -3.00
N MET A 169 2.53 19.06 -4.17
CA MET A 169 1.74 20.11 -4.85
C MET A 169 0.51 20.51 -4.03
N ALA A 170 -0.19 19.54 -3.45
CA ALA A 170 -1.35 19.78 -2.60
C ALA A 170 -1.01 20.52 -1.30
N ALA A 171 0.21 20.34 -0.77
CA ALA A 171 0.72 21.05 0.40
C ALA A 171 1.36 22.40 0.07
N GLU A 172 1.40 22.81 -1.21
CA GLU A 172 2.11 24.01 -1.68
C GLU A 172 3.63 23.98 -1.42
N GLU A 173 4.20 22.78 -1.26
CA GLU A 173 5.63 22.55 -0.96
C GLU A 173 6.43 22.11 -2.20
N HIS A 174 5.76 21.86 -3.34
CA HIS A 174 6.45 21.45 -4.56
C HIS A 174 7.23 22.63 -5.17
N LYS A 175 8.55 22.50 -5.25
CA LYS A 175 9.48 23.59 -5.59
C LYS A 175 9.19 24.31 -6.92
N SER A 176 8.69 23.58 -7.91
CA SER A 176 8.56 24.07 -9.29
C SER A 176 7.12 24.20 -9.77
N ILE A 177 6.14 23.75 -8.99
CA ILE A 177 4.73 23.73 -9.44
C ILE A 177 3.84 24.15 -8.29
N GLN A 178 3.04 25.18 -8.54
CA GLN A 178 1.96 25.62 -7.67
C GLN A 178 0.64 25.40 -8.38
N ILE A 179 -0.36 24.93 -7.65
CA ILE A 179 -1.70 24.73 -8.20
C ILE A 179 -2.38 26.07 -8.33
N GLU A 180 -3.03 26.28 -9.46
CA GLU A 180 -3.72 27.53 -9.78
C GLU A 180 -5.22 27.26 -10.00
N PRO A 181 -6.09 28.24 -9.72
CA PRO A 181 -7.50 28.15 -10.05
C PRO A 181 -7.71 27.85 -11.54
N GLY A 182 -8.51 26.83 -11.84
CA GLY A 182 -8.78 26.38 -13.20
C GLY A 182 -7.86 25.26 -13.72
N ASP A 183 -6.89 24.81 -12.92
CA ASP A 183 -6.20 23.54 -13.17
C ASP A 183 -7.18 22.36 -13.08
N LEU A 184 -6.98 21.37 -13.94
CA LEU A 184 -7.68 20.09 -13.89
C LEU A 184 -6.77 19.00 -13.35
N VAL A 185 -7.06 18.51 -12.15
CA VAL A 185 -6.36 17.38 -11.52
C VAL A 185 -7.14 16.08 -11.78
N ILE A 186 -6.49 15.09 -12.39
CA ILE A 186 -7.07 13.78 -12.70
C ILE A 186 -6.32 12.70 -11.93
N LEU A 187 -7.00 12.06 -10.99
CA LEU A 187 -6.50 10.91 -10.25
C LEU A 187 -6.91 9.63 -10.99
N SER A 188 -6.04 9.20 -11.90
CA SER A 188 -6.30 8.11 -12.85
C SER A 188 -5.98 6.71 -12.26
N ALA A 189 -6.27 6.53 -10.98
CA ALA A 189 -5.98 5.32 -10.20
C ALA A 189 -7.15 4.99 -9.28
N ARG A 190 -7.25 3.71 -8.91
CA ARG A 190 -8.10 3.28 -7.81
C ARG A 190 -7.44 3.58 -6.47
N ILE A 191 -8.23 4.02 -5.50
CA ILE A 191 -7.79 4.19 -4.12
C ILE A 191 -7.58 2.79 -3.52
N ILE A 192 -6.35 2.51 -3.11
CA ILE A 192 -6.01 1.26 -2.43
C ILE A 192 -6.60 1.32 -1.01
N PRO A 193 -7.30 0.26 -0.55
CA PRO A 193 -7.85 0.21 0.80
C PRO A 193 -6.83 0.58 1.87
N GLY A 194 -7.19 1.49 2.77
CA GLY A 194 -6.33 2.06 3.80
C GLY A 194 -5.77 3.45 3.48
N ASN A 195 -5.77 3.87 2.20
CA ASN A 195 -5.27 5.18 1.78
C ASN A 195 -6.37 6.25 1.66
N GLU A 196 -7.63 5.93 1.94
CA GLU A 196 -8.79 6.82 1.71
C GLU A 196 -8.65 8.16 2.44
N ARG A 197 -8.15 8.15 3.68
CA ARG A 197 -7.94 9.38 4.46
C ARG A 197 -6.81 10.23 3.89
N VAL A 198 -5.75 9.59 3.39
CA VAL A 198 -4.59 10.30 2.87
C VAL A 198 -4.95 10.97 1.55
N ILE A 199 -5.54 10.22 0.62
CA ILE A 199 -5.97 10.77 -0.67
C ILE A 199 -7.09 11.81 -0.50
N GLY A 200 -8.02 11.60 0.44
CA GLY A 200 -9.08 12.56 0.74
C GLY A 200 -8.52 13.92 1.21
N ARG A 201 -7.41 13.94 1.95
CA ARG A 201 -6.73 15.21 2.32
C ARG A 201 -6.14 15.91 1.09
N VAL A 202 -5.50 15.16 0.20
CA VAL A 202 -4.93 15.68 -1.05
C VAL A 202 -6.02 16.26 -1.96
N ILE A 203 -7.13 15.54 -2.15
CA ILE A 203 -8.28 16.01 -2.94
C ILE A 203 -8.85 17.31 -2.34
N ASN A 204 -9.08 17.34 -1.02
CA ASN A 204 -9.59 18.53 -0.35
C ASN A 204 -8.66 19.74 -0.49
N ALA A 205 -7.34 19.53 -0.43
CA ALA A 205 -6.37 20.59 -0.62
C ALA A 205 -6.42 21.15 -2.05
N PHE A 206 -6.48 20.31 -3.09
CA PHE A 206 -6.65 20.78 -4.46
C PHE A 206 -7.93 21.59 -4.67
N PHE A 207 -9.05 21.15 -4.09
CA PHE A 207 -10.29 21.94 -4.13
C PHE A 207 -10.15 23.31 -3.45
N ARG A 208 -9.43 23.39 -2.31
CA ARG A 208 -9.17 24.67 -1.63
C ARG A 208 -8.30 25.61 -2.47
N LEU A 209 -7.40 25.07 -3.29
CA LEU A 209 -6.56 25.82 -4.23
C LEU A 209 -7.31 26.22 -5.50
N GLY A 210 -8.58 25.84 -5.66
CA GLY A 210 -9.43 26.23 -6.79
C GLY A 210 -9.28 25.34 -8.03
N ALA A 211 -8.65 24.18 -7.91
CA ALA A 211 -8.58 23.19 -8.99
C ALA A 211 -9.88 22.39 -9.11
N GLU A 212 -10.20 21.94 -10.33
CA GLU A 212 -11.17 20.88 -10.56
C GLU A 212 -10.48 19.53 -10.34
N VAL A 213 -11.10 18.62 -9.58
CA VAL A 213 -10.51 17.31 -9.27
C VAL A 213 -11.44 16.18 -9.73
N LEU A 214 -10.92 15.26 -10.53
CA LEU A 214 -11.62 14.06 -11.01
C LEU A 214 -10.93 12.80 -10.46
N TRP A 215 -11.70 11.94 -9.81
CA TRP A 215 -11.25 10.64 -9.30
C TRP A 215 -12.33 9.58 -9.52
N GLU A 216 -12.02 8.31 -9.21
CA GLU A 216 -12.85 7.16 -9.58
C GLU A 216 -14.31 7.22 -9.12
N ASP A 217 -14.63 7.86 -7.98
CA ASP A 217 -16.02 7.91 -7.48
C ASP A 217 -16.90 8.90 -8.24
N VAL A 218 -16.29 9.93 -8.85
CA VAL A 218 -17.02 11.04 -9.51
C VAL A 218 -16.83 11.06 -11.02
N ALA A 219 -15.85 10.32 -11.54
CA ALA A 219 -15.53 10.29 -12.96
C ALA A 219 -14.94 8.95 -13.40
N PHE A 220 -15.25 8.56 -14.63
CA PHE A 220 -14.67 7.38 -15.25
C PHE A 220 -13.25 7.67 -15.76
N VAL A 221 -12.27 7.63 -14.84
CA VAL A 221 -10.86 7.96 -15.09
C VAL A 221 -9.91 6.79 -14.87
N HIS A 222 -10.45 5.65 -14.45
CA HIS A 222 -9.69 4.44 -14.14
C HIS A 222 -10.53 3.20 -14.43
N VAL A 223 -9.84 2.12 -14.75
CA VAL A 223 -10.38 0.77 -14.73
C VAL A 223 -9.33 -0.16 -14.13
N SER A 224 -9.77 -1.18 -13.41
CA SER A 224 -8.87 -2.14 -12.79
C SER A 224 -8.07 -2.94 -13.82
N GLY A 225 -6.90 -3.41 -13.40
CA GLY A 225 -6.12 -4.41 -14.13
C GLY A 225 -6.59 -5.85 -13.92
N HIS A 226 -7.50 -6.09 -12.97
CA HIS A 226 -7.92 -7.43 -12.56
C HIS A 226 -9.34 -7.79 -13.04
N ALA A 227 -9.55 -9.06 -13.37
CA ALA A 227 -10.78 -9.66 -13.87
C ALA A 227 -11.93 -9.58 -12.85
N SER A 228 -13.11 -9.18 -13.31
CA SER A 228 -14.36 -9.19 -12.52
C SER A 228 -15.08 -10.53 -12.65
N GLN A 229 -16.17 -10.74 -11.91
CA GLN A 229 -16.85 -12.05 -11.81
C GLN A 229 -17.11 -12.75 -13.15
N GLU A 230 -17.59 -12.04 -14.17
CA GLU A 230 -17.90 -12.68 -15.46
C GLU A 230 -16.63 -13.04 -16.24
N ASP A 231 -15.55 -12.26 -16.11
CA ASP A 231 -14.24 -12.58 -16.68
C ASP A 231 -13.62 -13.81 -15.99
N LEU A 232 -13.76 -13.90 -14.65
CA LEU A 232 -13.30 -15.05 -13.86
C LEU A 232 -14.07 -16.32 -14.23
N LYS A 233 -15.40 -16.25 -14.37
CA LYS A 233 -16.23 -17.37 -14.84
C LYS A 233 -15.84 -17.80 -16.25
N LEU A 234 -15.54 -16.85 -17.14
CA LEU A 234 -15.06 -17.15 -18.48
C LEU A 234 -13.73 -17.91 -18.43
N MET A 235 -12.75 -17.45 -17.64
CA MET A 235 -11.48 -18.15 -17.45
C MET A 235 -11.67 -19.59 -16.93
N LEU A 236 -12.54 -19.79 -15.94
CA LEU A 236 -12.90 -21.11 -15.41
C LEU A 236 -13.54 -22.01 -16.50
N SER A 237 -14.38 -21.43 -17.36
CA SER A 237 -15.06 -22.13 -18.45
C SER A 237 -14.14 -22.49 -19.61
N LEU A 238 -13.16 -21.64 -19.93
CA LEU A 238 -12.15 -21.90 -20.96
C LEU A 238 -11.20 -23.02 -20.53
N THR A 239 -10.72 -22.95 -19.29
CA THR A 239 -9.70 -23.88 -18.77
C THR A 239 -10.26 -25.20 -18.23
N ARG A 240 -11.55 -25.25 -17.87
CA ARG A 240 -12.26 -26.44 -17.36
C ARG A 240 -11.43 -27.28 -16.37
N PRO A 241 -10.88 -26.66 -15.32
CA PRO A 241 -9.85 -27.31 -14.52
C PRO A 241 -10.46 -28.39 -13.63
N ARG A 242 -9.70 -29.48 -13.41
CA ARG A 242 -10.11 -30.53 -12.49
C ARG A 242 -10.10 -30.03 -11.05
N TYR A 243 -9.05 -29.33 -10.64
CA TYR A 243 -8.90 -28.71 -9.32
C TYR A 243 -8.77 -27.20 -9.46
N PHE A 244 -9.19 -26.46 -8.44
CA PHE A 244 -9.11 -25.01 -8.43
C PHE A 244 -8.48 -24.50 -7.13
N ILE A 245 -7.53 -23.58 -7.27
CA ILE A 245 -6.87 -22.89 -6.16
C ILE A 245 -7.01 -21.38 -6.43
N PRO A 246 -7.89 -20.66 -5.74
CA PRO A 246 -7.89 -19.20 -5.82
C PRO A 246 -6.57 -18.67 -5.24
N VAL A 247 -5.92 -17.76 -5.97
CA VAL A 247 -4.69 -17.08 -5.55
C VAL A 247 -4.85 -15.56 -5.70
N HIS A 248 -3.86 -14.80 -5.22
CA HIS A 248 -3.82 -13.33 -5.30
C HIS A 248 -5.07 -12.64 -4.74
N GLY A 249 -5.14 -12.53 -3.41
CA GLY A 249 -6.20 -11.80 -2.70
C GLY A 249 -6.24 -12.11 -1.21
N GLU A 250 -6.86 -11.24 -0.41
CA GLU A 250 -7.20 -11.54 1.00
C GLU A 250 -8.13 -12.77 1.11
N TYR A 251 -8.18 -13.39 2.28
CA TYR A 251 -8.97 -14.60 2.54
C TYR A 251 -10.44 -14.50 2.06
N ARG A 252 -11.07 -13.34 2.25
CA ARG A 252 -12.43 -13.09 1.76
C ARG A 252 -12.55 -13.24 0.24
N HIS A 253 -11.58 -12.75 -0.52
CA HIS A 253 -11.55 -12.88 -1.97
C HIS A 253 -11.34 -14.34 -2.36
N LEU A 254 -10.38 -15.04 -1.72
CA LEU A 254 -10.12 -16.46 -2.01
C LEU A 254 -11.38 -17.31 -1.80
N LEU A 255 -12.08 -17.09 -0.68
CA LEU A 255 -13.31 -17.79 -0.36
C LEU A 255 -14.46 -17.45 -1.33
N MET A 256 -14.59 -16.19 -1.74
CA MET A 256 -15.59 -15.77 -2.72
C MET A 256 -15.32 -16.37 -4.10
N HIS A 257 -14.06 -16.42 -4.53
CA HIS A 257 -13.67 -17.02 -5.79
C HIS A 257 -13.86 -18.54 -5.79
N ALA A 258 -13.61 -19.20 -4.65
CA ALA A 258 -13.99 -20.61 -4.46
C ALA A 258 -15.50 -20.84 -4.64
N ARG A 259 -16.34 -19.96 -4.08
CA ARG A 259 -17.81 -20.04 -4.28
C ARG A 259 -18.22 -19.77 -5.73
N LEU A 260 -17.53 -18.86 -6.41
CA LEU A 260 -17.74 -18.57 -7.83
C LEU A 260 -17.41 -19.80 -8.69
N ALA A 261 -16.29 -20.47 -8.41
CA ALA A 261 -15.89 -21.71 -9.05
C ALA A 261 -16.91 -22.85 -8.80
N GLU A 262 -17.44 -22.96 -7.58
CA GLU A 262 -18.51 -23.90 -7.25
C GLU A 262 -19.79 -23.62 -8.07
N SER A 263 -20.15 -22.33 -8.24
CA SER A 263 -21.35 -21.93 -8.98
C SER A 263 -21.30 -22.23 -10.48
N VAL A 264 -20.09 -22.34 -11.07
CA VAL A 264 -19.89 -22.73 -12.47
C VAL A 264 -19.61 -24.22 -12.66
N GLY A 265 -19.77 -25.01 -11.59
CA GLY A 265 -19.81 -26.48 -11.67
C GLY A 265 -18.53 -27.20 -11.23
N ILE A 266 -17.53 -26.51 -10.67
CA ILE A 266 -16.38 -27.18 -10.05
C ILE A 266 -16.81 -27.76 -8.70
N PRO A 267 -16.70 -29.08 -8.46
CA PRO A 267 -17.13 -29.67 -7.19
C PRO A 267 -16.35 -29.09 -6.01
N ARG A 268 -17.03 -28.73 -4.93
CA ARG A 268 -16.42 -28.18 -3.70
C ARG A 268 -15.22 -29.00 -3.19
N ALA A 269 -15.28 -30.33 -3.29
CA ALA A 269 -14.20 -31.23 -2.88
C ALA A 269 -12.91 -31.11 -3.73
N ARG A 270 -12.95 -30.36 -4.83
CA ARG A 270 -11.81 -30.09 -5.74
C ARG A 270 -11.34 -28.64 -5.68
N ILE A 271 -11.86 -27.85 -4.75
CA ILE A 271 -11.49 -26.44 -4.56
C ILE A 271 -10.69 -26.32 -3.28
N PHE A 272 -9.47 -25.81 -3.36
CA PHE A 272 -8.58 -25.66 -2.20
C PHE A 272 -8.34 -24.18 -1.90
N VAL A 273 -8.99 -23.67 -0.85
CA VAL A 273 -8.67 -22.35 -0.29
C VAL A 273 -7.54 -22.55 0.72
N ILE A 274 -6.36 -22.04 0.39
CA ILE A 274 -5.14 -22.18 1.21
C ILE A 274 -4.60 -20.82 1.62
N GLU A 275 -3.80 -20.83 2.69
CA GLU A 275 -3.08 -19.66 3.21
C GLU A 275 -1.57 -19.86 3.02
N ASP A 276 -0.80 -18.78 3.13
CA ASP A 276 0.65 -18.82 3.05
C ASP A 276 1.25 -19.91 3.96
N GLY A 277 2.03 -20.79 3.35
CA GLY A 277 2.67 -21.93 4.01
C GLY A 277 1.89 -23.23 3.96
N LEU A 278 0.62 -23.25 3.56
CA LEU A 278 -0.06 -24.52 3.28
C LEU A 278 0.30 -25.01 1.88
N GLY A 279 0.63 -26.30 1.76
CA GLY A 279 0.83 -26.97 0.47
C GLY A 279 -0.42 -27.72 0.01
N VAL A 280 -0.51 -27.99 -1.30
CA VAL A 280 -1.52 -28.88 -1.87
C VAL A 280 -0.80 -29.98 -2.65
N GLU A 281 -1.10 -31.24 -2.32
CA GLU A 281 -0.66 -32.39 -3.09
C GLU A 281 -1.75 -32.75 -4.09
N LEU A 282 -1.40 -32.80 -5.37
CA LEU A 282 -2.30 -33.19 -6.46
C LEU A 282 -1.73 -34.42 -7.17
N THR A 283 -2.58 -35.41 -7.39
CA THR A 283 -2.31 -36.56 -8.23
C THR A 283 -3.29 -36.60 -9.40
N LYS A 284 -3.11 -37.57 -10.30
CA LYS A 284 -4.07 -37.83 -11.40
C LYS A 284 -5.47 -38.13 -10.91
N THR A 285 -5.66 -38.54 -9.65
CA THR A 285 -6.97 -39.01 -9.14
C THR A 285 -7.45 -38.29 -7.89
N ALA A 286 -6.55 -37.76 -7.06
CA ALA A 286 -6.86 -37.18 -5.77
C ALA A 286 -6.14 -35.83 -5.56
N GLY A 287 -6.64 -35.05 -4.61
CA GLY A 287 -5.98 -33.83 -4.15
C GLY A 287 -6.22 -33.64 -2.66
N ARG A 288 -5.22 -33.19 -1.91
CA ARG A 288 -5.33 -32.92 -0.47
C ARG A 288 -4.43 -31.76 -0.04
N VAL A 289 -4.85 -31.07 1.01
CA VAL A 289 -4.03 -30.06 1.69
C VAL A 289 -2.99 -30.75 2.56
N LEU A 290 -1.76 -30.27 2.51
CA LEU A 290 -0.63 -30.72 3.31
C LEU A 290 -0.48 -29.88 4.59
N GLY A 291 0.47 -30.29 5.44
CA GLY A 291 0.88 -29.49 6.60
C GLY A 291 1.50 -28.14 6.21
N ARG A 292 1.73 -27.30 7.22
CA ARG A 292 2.36 -25.99 7.02
C ARG A 292 3.88 -26.14 6.82
N PHE A 293 4.39 -25.47 5.80
CA PHE A 293 5.80 -25.20 5.58
C PHE A 293 6.22 -23.92 6.31
N PRO A 294 7.51 -23.76 6.65
CA PRO A 294 8.00 -22.52 7.25
C PRO A 294 7.76 -21.33 6.31
N THR A 295 6.95 -20.37 6.77
CA THR A 295 6.70 -19.10 6.08
C THR A 295 6.68 -17.95 7.09
N GLY A 296 6.88 -16.74 6.59
CA GLY A 296 6.87 -15.54 7.42
C GLY A 296 7.09 -14.28 6.60
N ARG A 297 6.90 -13.14 7.24
CA ARG A 297 7.16 -11.83 6.65
C ARG A 297 8.56 -11.37 7.03
N ILE A 298 9.30 -10.83 6.08
CA ILE A 298 10.58 -10.16 6.31
C ILE A 298 10.31 -8.66 6.06
N PHE A 299 10.52 -7.85 7.09
CA PHE A 299 10.38 -6.40 6.98
C PHE A 299 11.68 -5.78 6.47
N VAL A 300 11.55 -4.71 5.67
CA VAL A 300 12.67 -3.93 5.15
C VAL A 300 12.47 -2.49 5.61
N ASP A 301 13.46 -1.93 6.30
CA ASP A 301 13.45 -0.56 6.81
C ASP A 301 14.76 0.15 6.43
N GLY A 302 14.68 1.09 5.49
CA GLY A 302 15.85 1.75 4.92
C GLY A 302 16.81 0.75 4.23
N LYS A 303 18.01 0.58 4.80
CA LYS A 303 19.02 -0.38 4.32
C LYS A 303 18.96 -1.74 5.05
N GLY A 304 18.17 -1.83 6.10
CA GLY A 304 18.02 -3.04 6.91
C GLY A 304 17.05 -4.02 6.27
N ILE A 305 17.46 -5.30 6.18
CA ILE A 305 16.62 -6.40 5.73
C ILE A 305 16.48 -7.37 6.89
N GLY A 306 15.26 -7.50 7.44
CA GLY A 306 14.97 -8.40 8.55
C GLY A 306 15.49 -7.96 9.92
N ASP A 307 16.07 -6.77 10.03
CA ASP A 307 16.51 -6.14 11.29
C ASP A 307 15.33 -5.61 12.12
N VAL A 308 14.23 -5.27 11.47
CA VAL A 308 12.97 -4.92 12.13
C VAL A 308 12.12 -6.17 12.36
N GLY A 309 12.19 -6.70 13.58
CA GLY A 309 11.33 -7.78 14.05
C GLY A 309 9.96 -7.31 14.56
N SER A 310 9.06 -8.27 14.83
CA SER A 310 7.73 -8.01 15.42
C SER A 310 7.80 -7.29 16.77
N VAL A 311 8.87 -7.50 17.55
CA VAL A 311 9.12 -6.81 18.82
C VAL A 311 9.36 -5.32 18.60
N VAL A 312 10.22 -4.97 17.65
CA VAL A 312 10.53 -3.56 17.32
C VAL A 312 9.28 -2.83 16.85
N LEU A 313 8.46 -3.47 16.01
CA LEU A 313 7.18 -2.91 15.57
C LEU A 313 6.19 -2.70 16.74
N ARG A 314 6.12 -3.67 17.65
CA ARG A 314 5.27 -3.57 18.85
C ARG A 314 5.71 -2.39 19.74
N ASP A 315 7.01 -2.22 19.94
CA ASP A 315 7.55 -1.10 20.72
C ASP A 315 7.23 0.24 20.05
N ARG A 316 7.44 0.35 18.73
CA ARG A 316 7.04 1.54 17.96
C ARG A 316 5.54 1.85 18.10
N GLN A 317 4.68 0.84 18.07
CA GLN A 317 3.24 1.00 18.22
C GLN A 317 2.85 1.51 19.61
N LEU A 318 3.44 0.95 20.67
CA LEU A 318 3.20 1.40 22.04
C LEU A 318 3.67 2.86 22.24
N LEU A 319 4.84 3.21 21.70
CA LEU A 319 5.36 4.58 21.75
C LEU A 319 4.46 5.56 21.01
N ALA A 320 3.93 5.18 19.84
CA ALA A 320 3.05 6.03 19.04
C ALA A 320 1.68 6.27 19.71
N GLN A 321 1.14 5.27 20.41
CA GLN A 321 -0.19 5.35 21.04
C GLN A 321 -0.14 6.00 22.43
N ASP A 322 0.80 5.55 23.27
CA ASP A 322 0.81 5.89 24.69
C ASP A 322 1.93 6.86 25.08
N GLY A 323 2.86 7.13 24.17
CA GLY A 323 4.06 7.91 24.47
C GLY A 323 5.01 7.19 25.42
N MET A 324 6.00 7.93 25.93
CA MET A 324 6.98 7.41 26.86
C MET A 324 7.30 8.37 28.00
N VAL A 325 7.77 7.77 29.10
CA VAL A 325 8.26 8.44 30.29
C VAL A 325 9.60 7.81 30.66
N VAL A 326 10.65 8.62 30.64
CA VAL A 326 11.99 8.24 31.10
C VAL A 326 12.16 8.76 32.52
N VAL A 327 12.61 7.89 33.42
CA VAL A 327 12.87 8.25 34.82
C VAL A 327 14.33 7.99 35.13
N ALA A 328 15.11 9.04 35.36
CA ALA A 328 16.51 8.95 35.71
C ALA A 328 16.71 9.08 37.23
N LEU A 329 17.50 8.18 37.82
CA LEU A 329 17.77 8.08 39.25
C LEU A 329 19.25 7.75 39.46
N THR A 330 19.86 8.34 40.48
CA THR A 330 21.19 7.96 40.96
C THR A 330 21.06 7.34 42.35
N VAL A 331 21.62 6.16 42.55
CA VAL A 331 21.55 5.40 43.80
C VAL A 331 22.95 5.06 44.33
N ASP A 332 23.08 4.93 45.65
CA ASP A 332 24.29 4.40 46.29
C ASP A 332 24.42 2.90 46.00
N LYS A 333 25.59 2.44 45.57
CA LYS A 333 25.79 1.03 45.21
C LYS A 333 25.73 0.04 46.39
N ASN A 334 25.96 0.51 47.62
CA ASN A 334 26.03 -0.32 48.82
C ASN A 334 24.69 -0.33 49.56
N THR A 335 24.05 0.83 49.69
CA THR A 335 22.78 0.97 50.43
C THR A 335 21.55 0.97 49.54
N GLY A 336 21.73 1.24 48.23
CA GLY A 336 20.65 1.42 47.27
C GLY A 336 19.97 2.77 47.37
N ASP A 337 20.35 3.63 48.33
CA ASP A 337 19.68 4.88 48.67
C ASP A 337 19.71 5.87 47.52
N LEU A 338 18.61 6.61 47.35
CA LEU A 338 18.47 7.61 46.31
C LEU A 338 19.39 8.81 46.62
N LEU A 339 20.45 8.96 45.84
CA LEU A 339 21.41 10.07 45.94
C LEU A 339 20.96 11.29 45.12
N ALA A 340 20.34 11.07 43.96
CA ALA A 340 19.83 12.14 43.09
C ALA A 340 18.67 11.67 42.20
N GLY A 341 17.82 12.61 41.76
CA GLY A 341 16.56 12.32 41.04
C GLY A 341 15.39 12.02 42.00
N PRO A 342 14.25 11.47 41.53
CA PRO A 342 13.84 11.20 40.14
C PRO A 342 13.81 12.44 39.25
N GLU A 343 14.51 12.39 38.13
CA GLU A 343 14.30 13.30 37.01
C GLU A 343 13.42 12.62 35.96
N ILE A 344 12.40 13.32 35.48
CA ILE A 344 11.40 12.76 34.57
C ILE A 344 11.44 13.51 33.25
N ALA A 345 11.63 12.78 32.16
CA ALA A 345 11.44 13.29 30.81
C ALA A 345 10.28 12.56 30.14
N SER A 346 9.40 13.30 29.45
CA SER A 346 8.28 12.72 28.72
C SER A 346 8.27 13.12 27.25
N ARG A 347 7.88 12.18 26.38
CA ARG A 347 7.67 12.39 24.95
C ARG A 347 6.37 11.70 24.53
N GLY A 348 5.47 12.41 23.84
CA GLY A 348 4.21 11.86 23.33
C GLY A 348 3.15 11.48 24.39
N PHE A 349 3.45 11.66 25.67
CA PHE A 349 2.52 11.36 26.77
C PHE A 349 1.87 12.63 27.34
N VAL A 350 2.64 13.56 27.91
CA VAL A 350 2.17 14.89 28.37
C VAL A 350 3.16 15.99 27.98
N TYR A 351 2.67 17.20 27.74
CA TYR A 351 3.54 18.35 27.48
C TYR A 351 4.12 18.87 28.81
N VAL A 352 5.40 18.58 29.02
CA VAL A 352 6.13 18.83 30.29
C VAL A 352 5.99 20.27 30.80
N LYS A 353 5.92 21.28 29.92
CA LYS A 353 5.82 22.70 30.31
C LYS A 353 4.45 23.10 30.90
N GLU A 354 3.41 22.30 30.69
CA GLU A 354 2.05 22.56 31.18
C GLU A 354 1.65 21.56 32.28
N SER A 355 2.60 20.76 32.78
CA SER A 355 2.33 19.64 33.69
C SER A 355 3.38 19.50 34.79
N GLU A 356 3.99 20.60 35.24
CA GLU A 356 5.01 20.60 36.29
C GLU A 356 4.49 20.01 37.60
N GLU A 357 3.30 20.41 38.05
CA GLU A 357 2.65 19.87 39.26
C GLU A 357 2.46 18.35 39.16
N LEU A 358 2.02 17.86 38.00
CA LEU A 358 1.84 16.45 37.74
C LEU A 358 3.16 15.68 37.84
N LEU A 359 4.25 16.24 37.29
CA LEU A 359 5.56 15.61 37.34
C LEU A 359 6.08 15.52 38.78
N GLU A 360 5.86 16.54 39.59
CA GLU A 360 6.22 16.49 41.01
C GLU A 360 5.40 15.44 41.79
N GLU A 361 4.12 15.26 41.48
CA GLU A 361 3.31 14.17 42.04
C GLU A 361 3.86 12.78 41.64
N VAL A 362 4.26 12.60 40.38
CA VAL A 362 4.89 11.35 39.92
C VAL A 362 6.22 11.13 40.65
N LYS A 363 7.05 12.17 40.80
CA LYS A 363 8.30 12.10 41.56
C LYS A 363 8.05 11.70 43.01
N ALA A 364 7.03 12.27 43.65
CA ALA A 364 6.63 11.92 45.02
C ALA A 364 6.21 10.43 45.11
N ALA A 365 5.39 9.95 44.17
CA ALA A 365 4.98 8.54 44.12
C ALA A 365 6.17 7.58 43.92
N ILE A 366 7.17 7.97 43.13
CA ILE A 366 8.42 7.19 42.98
C ILE A 366 9.22 7.18 44.28
N ARG A 367 9.42 8.35 44.91
CA ARG A 367 10.16 8.46 46.18
C ARG A 367 9.51 7.61 47.27
N GLU A 368 8.18 7.64 47.37
CA GLU A 368 7.43 6.82 48.30
C GLU A 368 7.59 5.32 48.01
N ALA A 369 7.50 4.91 46.74
CA ALA A 369 7.69 3.52 46.35
C ALA A 369 9.11 3.01 46.66
N LEU A 370 10.12 3.87 46.51
CA LEU A 370 11.52 3.56 46.85
C LEU A 370 11.75 3.54 48.37
N ALA A 371 11.11 4.43 49.13
CA ALA A 371 11.26 4.51 50.59
C ALA A 371 10.63 3.31 51.32
N ARG A 372 9.61 2.67 50.73
CA ARG A 372 8.93 1.49 51.28
C ARG A 372 9.69 0.18 51.09
N ARG A 373 10.83 0.18 50.40
CA ARG A 373 11.63 -1.03 50.21
C ARG A 373 12.45 -1.32 51.47
N GLU A 374 12.72 -2.59 51.72
CA GLU A 374 13.78 -2.97 52.65
C GLU A 374 15.14 -2.81 51.96
N SER A 375 16.12 -2.19 52.62
CA SER A 375 17.47 -2.04 52.08
C SER A 375 18.11 -3.42 51.95
N ALA A 376 18.23 -3.91 50.71
CA ALA A 376 18.87 -5.18 50.39
C ALA A 376 20.26 -4.93 49.80
N THR A 377 21.26 -5.68 50.27
CA THR A 377 22.62 -5.69 49.70
C THR A 377 22.89 -7.08 49.10
N PRO A 378 23.30 -7.21 47.83
CA PRO A 378 23.59 -6.14 46.86
C PRO A 378 22.34 -5.49 46.26
N VAL A 379 22.51 -4.27 45.73
CA VAL A 379 21.44 -3.51 45.06
C VAL A 379 20.98 -4.22 43.79
N ASP A 380 19.68 -4.53 43.71
CA ASP A 380 19.06 -5.12 42.52
C ASP A 380 18.46 -4.04 41.60
N ARG A 381 19.17 -3.73 40.51
CA ARG A 381 18.73 -2.75 39.50
C ARG A 381 17.41 -3.13 38.83
N GLU A 382 17.16 -4.42 38.62
CA GLU A 382 15.94 -4.90 37.96
C GLU A 382 14.73 -4.73 38.88
N LEU A 383 14.89 -5.01 40.17
CA LEU A 383 13.89 -4.74 41.19
C LEU A 383 13.59 -3.24 41.31
N LEU A 384 14.63 -2.41 41.42
CA LEU A 384 14.46 -0.95 41.46
C LEU A 384 13.76 -0.41 40.21
N GLY A 385 14.17 -0.89 39.03
CA GLY A 385 13.54 -0.54 37.77
C GLY A 385 12.06 -0.95 37.75
N SER A 386 11.73 -2.14 38.24
CA SER A 386 10.35 -2.65 38.33
C SER A 386 9.48 -1.85 39.30
N LEU A 387 10.03 -1.43 40.44
CA LEU A 387 9.34 -0.59 41.43
C LEU A 387 9.00 0.79 40.85
N VAL A 388 9.99 1.43 40.22
CA VAL A 388 9.82 2.73 39.55
C VAL A 388 8.78 2.61 38.44
N LYS A 389 8.91 1.59 37.58
CA LYS A 389 7.96 1.32 36.49
C LYS A 389 6.54 1.12 37.02
N GLY A 390 6.39 0.37 38.11
CA GLY A 390 5.11 0.10 38.76
C GLY A 390 4.48 1.36 39.38
N ALA A 391 5.26 2.17 40.09
CA ALA A 391 4.80 3.41 40.71
C ALA A 391 4.28 4.39 39.66
N VAL A 392 5.07 4.64 38.62
CA VAL A 392 4.72 5.54 37.52
C VAL A 392 3.49 5.05 36.77
N ARG A 393 3.44 3.76 36.40
CA ARG A 393 2.29 3.18 35.69
C ARG A 393 1.00 3.24 36.50
N ARG A 394 1.05 2.96 37.80
CA ARG A 394 -0.14 3.03 38.68
C ARG A 394 -0.68 4.45 38.75
N PHE A 395 0.20 5.41 39.02
CA PHE A 395 -0.17 6.81 39.11
C PHE A 395 -0.78 7.32 37.79
N ILE A 396 -0.10 7.08 36.67
CA ILE A 396 -0.55 7.53 35.35
C ILE A 396 -1.87 6.86 34.95
N ASN A 397 -2.02 5.55 35.19
CA ASN A 397 -3.26 4.84 34.85
C ASN A 397 -4.45 5.31 35.71
N GLN A 398 -4.23 5.61 37.00
CA GLN A 398 -5.28 6.11 37.88
C GLN A 398 -5.75 7.51 37.46
N ARG A 399 -4.84 8.38 37.01
CA ARG A 399 -5.15 9.76 36.66
C ARG A 399 -5.64 9.94 35.23
N PHE A 400 -5.08 9.20 34.28
CA PHE A 400 -5.30 9.41 32.84
C PHE A 400 -5.83 8.19 32.09
N GLN A 401 -5.92 7.02 32.74
CA GLN A 401 -6.28 5.75 32.09
C GLN A 401 -5.40 5.41 30.86
N ARG A 402 -4.15 5.87 30.87
CA ARG A 402 -3.13 5.61 29.82
C ARG A 402 -2.00 4.76 30.36
N LYS A 403 -1.24 4.11 29.48
CA LYS A 403 -0.15 3.19 29.84
C LYS A 403 1.13 3.47 29.04
N PRO A 404 1.81 4.61 29.28
CA PRO A 404 3.03 4.93 28.56
C PRO A 404 4.11 3.88 28.76
N VAL A 405 5.04 3.84 27.80
CA VAL A 405 6.28 3.09 27.95
C VAL A 405 7.13 3.80 29.00
N VAL A 406 7.33 3.16 30.15
CA VAL A 406 8.16 3.70 31.24
C VAL A 406 9.54 3.04 31.19
N LEU A 407 10.57 3.87 31.04
CA LEU A 407 11.97 3.47 30.97
C LEU A 407 12.74 4.05 32.17
N PRO A 408 13.02 3.23 33.20
CA PRO A 408 13.88 3.64 34.31
C PRO A 408 15.36 3.57 33.89
N VAL A 409 16.10 4.63 34.17
CA VAL A 409 17.56 4.73 33.97
C VAL A 409 18.19 4.92 35.35
N ILE A 410 18.89 3.90 35.83
CA ILE A 410 19.45 3.88 37.19
C ILE A 410 20.97 3.94 37.09
N MET A 411 21.56 4.96 37.70
CA MET A 411 23.00 5.16 37.83
C MET A 411 23.44 4.79 39.25
N GLU A 412 24.52 4.03 39.39
CA GLU A 412 25.13 3.70 40.68
C GLU A 412 26.44 4.46 40.86
N VAL A 413 26.68 4.95 42.08
CA VAL A 413 27.91 5.67 42.47
C VAL A 413 28.54 5.01 43.69
#